data_AF-A0AAV7HPE8-F1
#
_entry.id   AF-A0AAV7HPE8-F1
#
_cell.length_a   1.000
_cell.length_b   1.000
_cell.length_c   1.000
_cell.angle_alpha   90.00
_cell.angle_beta   90.00
_cell.angle_gamma   90.00
#
_symmetry.space_group_name_H-M   'P 1'
#
loop_
_entity.id
_entity.type
_entity.pdbx_description
1 polymer ?
#
loop_
_entity_poly.entity_id
_entity_poly.type
_entity_poly.pdbx_seq_one_letter_code
_entity_poly.pdbx_strand_id
1 'polypeptide(L)'
;MLQKAVLGREPTPVELHSHTHKRQEDQRWVDERARKAFEEYTRIRESQTAAAEGSSGGSTEYSDYHTWSQAIGGMQHVRVYGLGSQAYTYEGQTSSGCSFSSSTQESLYTQQITALTAELEQVQKAQADWQMQMQQQMEIQQQMQIQQTQMLEEMQRMREQMSSEKSTAA
;
A
#
# COMPACT_ATOMS: atom_id res chain seq x y z
N MET A 1 1.88 -10.17 -18.14
CA MET A 1 3.28 -10.22 -17.66
C MET A 1 4.28 -10.77 -18.68
N LEU A 2 3.97 -10.86 -19.99
CA LEU A 2 4.85 -11.57 -20.96
C LEU A 2 5.79 -10.69 -21.80
N GLN A 3 5.74 -9.35 -21.71
CA GLN A 3 6.62 -8.49 -22.54
C GLN A 3 7.95 -8.09 -21.88
N LYS A 4 8.07 -8.15 -20.55
CA LYS A 4 9.36 -7.89 -19.87
C LYS A 4 10.46 -8.90 -20.23
N ALA A 5 10.10 -10.06 -20.79
CA ALA A 5 11.04 -11.15 -21.05
C ALA A 5 11.72 -11.10 -22.44
N VAL A 6 11.28 -10.27 -23.38
CA VAL A 6 11.73 -10.37 -24.80
C VAL A 6 12.63 -9.21 -25.24
N LEU A 7 12.52 -8.02 -24.66
CA LEU A 7 13.19 -6.81 -25.20
C LEU A 7 14.28 -6.23 -24.29
N GLY A 8 14.44 -6.69 -23.05
CA GLY A 8 15.41 -6.12 -22.08
C GLY A 8 15.18 -4.64 -21.72
N ARG A 9 14.15 -4.01 -22.30
CA ARG A 9 13.66 -2.65 -22.06
C ARG A 9 12.17 -2.68 -21.77
N GLU A 10 11.66 -1.65 -21.08
CA GLU A 10 10.22 -1.50 -20.91
C GLU A 10 9.54 -1.31 -22.28
N PRO A 11 8.49 -2.09 -22.60
CA PRO A 11 7.83 -2.02 -23.90
C PRO A 11 7.20 -0.63 -24.07
N THR A 12 7.34 -0.02 -25.24
CA THR A 12 6.74 1.31 -25.45
C THR A 12 5.20 1.22 -25.38
N PRO A 13 4.51 2.31 -25.03
CA PRO A 13 3.05 2.35 -25.00
C PRO A 13 2.38 1.81 -26.29
N VAL A 14 3.00 2.06 -27.44
CA VAL A 14 2.54 1.62 -28.76
C VAL A 14 2.74 0.12 -28.99
N GLU A 15 3.85 -0.44 -28.50
CA GLU A 15 4.13 -1.88 -28.57
C GLU A 15 3.13 -2.67 -27.72
N LEU A 16 2.84 -2.17 -26.51
CA LEU A 16 1.85 -2.75 -25.62
C LEU A 16 0.44 -2.67 -26.24
N HIS A 17 0.08 -1.51 -26.81
CA HIS A 17 -1.20 -1.30 -27.50
C HIS A 17 -1.37 -2.24 -28.69
N SER A 18 -0.36 -2.35 -29.55
CA SER A 18 -0.38 -3.25 -30.70
C SER A 18 -0.49 -4.71 -30.28
N HIS A 19 0.19 -5.13 -29.22
CA HIS A 19 0.12 -6.50 -28.73
C HIS A 19 -1.23 -6.84 -28.10
N THR A 20 -1.87 -5.89 -27.43
CA THR A 20 -3.15 -6.11 -26.74
C THR A 20 -4.35 -5.99 -27.66
N HIS A 21 -4.26 -5.16 -28.71
CA HIS A 21 -5.38 -4.82 -29.59
C HIS A 21 -5.19 -5.27 -31.04
N LYS A 22 -4.16 -6.06 -31.36
CA LYS A 22 -4.06 -6.79 -32.63
C LYS A 22 -4.24 -8.29 -32.41
N ARG A 23 -5.00 -8.91 -33.31
CA ARG A 23 -5.09 -10.36 -33.42
C ARG A 23 -3.73 -10.91 -33.88
N GLN A 24 -3.19 -11.93 -33.21
CA GLN A 24 -1.88 -12.47 -33.56
C GLN A 24 -1.85 -13.16 -34.93
N GLU A 25 -2.98 -13.73 -35.37
CA GLU A 25 -3.11 -14.49 -36.61
C GLU A 25 -3.01 -13.62 -37.87
N ASP A 26 -3.70 -12.48 -37.89
CA ASP A 26 -3.87 -11.63 -39.08
C ASP A 26 -3.37 -10.19 -38.86
N GLN A 27 -2.82 -9.87 -37.68
CA GLN A 27 -2.29 -8.56 -37.30
C GLN A 27 -3.30 -7.40 -37.46
N ARG A 28 -4.60 -7.72 -37.54
CA ARG A 28 -5.68 -6.74 -37.64
C ARG A 28 -6.08 -6.23 -36.27
N TRP A 29 -6.49 -4.97 -36.23
CA TRP A 29 -7.05 -4.34 -35.03
C TRP A 29 -8.35 -5.04 -34.63
N VAL A 30 -8.44 -5.37 -33.34
CA VAL A 30 -9.61 -6.03 -32.75
C VAL A 30 -10.78 -5.05 -32.64
N ASP A 31 -10.50 -3.78 -32.41
CA ASP A 31 -11.46 -2.70 -32.24
C ASP A 31 -11.09 -1.46 -33.08
N GLU A 32 -12.13 -0.79 -33.56
CA GLU A 32 -12.01 0.45 -34.33
C GLU A 32 -11.37 1.58 -33.52
N ARG A 33 -11.55 1.56 -32.19
CA ARG A 33 -10.94 2.53 -31.28
C ARG A 33 -9.43 2.37 -31.19
N ALA A 34 -8.89 1.15 -31.14
CA ALA A 34 -7.45 0.93 -31.16
C ALA A 34 -6.80 1.32 -32.48
N ARG A 35 -7.49 1.05 -33.60
CA ARG A 35 -7.04 1.48 -34.93
C ARG A 35 -6.91 3.01 -34.99
N LYS A 36 -7.96 3.74 -34.60
CA LYS A 36 -7.96 5.21 -34.56
C LYS A 36 -6.87 5.77 -33.64
N ALA A 37 -6.69 5.18 -32.44
CA ALA A 37 -5.64 5.60 -31.51
C ALA A 37 -4.23 5.49 -32.12
N PHE A 38 -3.96 4.41 -32.86
CA PHE A 38 -2.69 4.22 -33.54
C PHE A 38 -2.49 5.19 -34.72
N GLU A 39 -3.52 5.39 -35.54
CA GLU A 39 -3.51 6.35 -36.66
C GLU A 39 -3.25 7.79 -36.17
N GLU A 40 -3.90 8.20 -35.08
CA GLU A 40 -3.70 9.50 -34.44
C GLU A 40 -2.29 9.67 -33.88
N TYR A 41 -1.73 8.63 -33.24
CA TYR A 41 -0.34 8.65 -32.75
C TYR A 41 0.65 8.83 -33.91
N THR A 42 0.49 8.06 -34.99
CA THR A 42 1.33 8.18 -36.18
C THR A 42 1.23 9.58 -36.79
N ARG A 43 0.01 10.13 -36.91
CA ARG A 43 -0.19 11.50 -37.43
C ARG A 43 0.51 12.56 -36.58
N ILE A 44 0.44 12.47 -35.24
CA ILE A 44 1.10 13.43 -34.35
C ILE A 44 2.62 13.28 -34.47
N ARG A 45 3.15 12.05 -34.48
CA ARG A 45 4.59 11.80 -34.64
C ARG A 45 5.11 12.35 -35.97
N GLU A 46 4.42 12.10 -37.08
CA GLU A 46 4.79 12.60 -38.40
C GLU A 46 4.77 14.13 -38.45
N SER A 47 3.78 14.76 -37.80
CA SER A 47 3.70 16.22 -37.68
C SER A 47 4.86 16.79 -36.87
N GLN A 48 5.29 16.10 -35.80
CA GLN A 48 6.45 16.48 -34.99
C GLN A 48 7.76 16.33 -35.77
N THR A 49 7.93 15.24 -36.54
CA THR A 49 9.11 15.07 -37.39
C THR A 49 9.19 16.11 -38.51
N ALA A 50 8.06 16.42 -39.16
CA ALA A 50 8.00 17.46 -40.20
C ALA A 50 8.29 18.87 -39.65
N ALA A 51 7.89 19.16 -38.40
CA ALA A 51 8.19 20.42 -37.73
C ALA A 51 9.67 20.52 -37.29
N ALA A 52 10.30 19.40 -36.93
CA ALA A 52 11.71 19.35 -36.53
C ALA A 52 12.66 19.60 -37.71
N GLU A 53 12.31 19.19 -38.93
CA GLU A 53 13.12 19.43 -40.13
C GLU A 53 13.20 20.91 -40.55
N GLY A 54 12.33 21.78 -40.01
CA GLY A 54 12.33 23.22 -40.27
C GLY A 54 13.07 24.07 -39.22
N SER A 55 13.50 23.49 -38.10
CA SER A 55 14.08 24.23 -36.97
C SER A 55 15.45 23.68 -36.60
N SER A 56 16.51 24.36 -37.03
CA SER A 56 17.88 24.14 -36.56
C SER A 56 18.01 24.61 -35.11
N GLY A 57 17.47 23.84 -34.17
CA GLY A 57 17.52 24.19 -32.76
C GLY A 57 16.81 23.20 -31.86
N GLY A 58 17.56 22.23 -31.34
CA GLY A 58 17.14 21.38 -30.22
C GLY A 58 16.41 20.11 -30.65
N SER A 59 17.10 18.98 -30.55
CA SER A 59 16.47 17.66 -30.48
C SER A 59 15.62 17.61 -29.19
N THR A 60 14.40 18.12 -29.24
CA THR A 60 13.39 17.77 -28.25
C THR A 60 13.03 16.32 -28.53
N GLU A 61 13.68 15.40 -27.81
CA GLU A 61 13.23 14.02 -27.72
C GLU A 61 11.82 14.03 -27.12
N TYR A 62 10.80 14.08 -27.99
CA TYR A 62 9.43 13.92 -27.56
C TYR A 62 9.28 12.51 -27.01
N SER A 63 9.03 12.41 -25.70
CA SER A 63 8.76 11.13 -25.05
C SER A 63 7.59 10.44 -25.75
N ASP A 64 7.79 9.21 -26.24
CA ASP A 64 6.77 8.40 -26.92
C ASP A 64 5.45 8.32 -26.13
N TYR A 65 5.54 8.37 -24.80
CA TYR A 65 4.39 8.41 -23.91
C TYR A 65 3.56 9.69 -24.02
N HIS A 66 4.21 10.84 -24.18
CA HIS A 66 3.51 12.12 -24.33
C HIS A 66 2.72 12.17 -25.63
N THR A 67 3.35 11.76 -26.73
CA THR A 67 2.70 11.66 -28.05
C THR A 67 1.55 10.64 -28.03
N TRP A 68 1.72 9.51 -27.34
CA TRP A 68 0.65 8.52 -27.17
C TRP A 68 -0.52 9.06 -26.33
N SER A 69 -0.24 9.73 -25.22
CA SER A 69 -1.25 10.36 -24.36
C SER A 69 -2.07 11.39 -25.16
N GLN A 70 -1.40 12.22 -25.96
CA GLN A 70 -2.07 13.19 -26.83
C GLN A 70 -2.99 12.52 -27.87
N ALA A 71 -2.53 11.42 -28.48
CA ALA A 71 -3.29 10.69 -29.50
C ALA A 71 -4.61 10.10 -28.98
N ILE A 72 -4.63 9.65 -27.73
CA ILE A 72 -5.81 9.00 -27.15
C ILE A 72 -6.74 9.95 -26.40
N GLY A 73 -6.44 11.26 -26.40
CA GLY A 73 -7.23 12.29 -25.73
C GLY A 73 -6.88 12.52 -24.24
N GLY A 74 -5.66 12.19 -23.84
CA GLY A 74 -5.13 12.40 -22.48
C GLY A 74 -5.45 11.29 -21.48
N MET A 75 -4.98 11.46 -20.24
CA MET A 75 -5.28 10.55 -19.13
C MET A 75 -6.75 10.71 -18.72
N GLN A 76 -7.56 9.66 -18.86
CA GLN A 76 -8.86 9.58 -18.19
C GLN A 76 -8.69 8.78 -16.89
N HIS A 77 -8.98 9.42 -15.76
CA HIS A 77 -8.96 8.78 -14.43
C HIS A 77 -7.70 7.93 -14.16
N VAL A 78 -6.49 8.49 -14.35
CA VAL A 78 -5.20 7.82 -14.07
C VAL A 78 -4.94 6.57 -14.93
N ARG A 79 -5.74 6.35 -15.98
CA ARG A 79 -5.60 5.20 -16.89
C ARG A 79 -5.46 5.71 -18.32
N VAL A 80 -4.38 5.28 -18.98
CA VAL A 80 -4.18 5.48 -20.41
C VAL A 80 -4.79 4.27 -21.13
N TYR A 81 -5.68 4.51 -22.09
CA TYR A 81 -6.30 3.44 -22.88
C TYR A 81 -5.21 2.58 -23.53
N GLY A 82 -5.33 1.26 -23.42
CA GLY A 82 -4.33 0.32 -23.92
C GLY A 82 -3.16 0.03 -22.97
N LEU A 83 -2.98 0.77 -21.87
CA LEU A 83 -1.84 0.58 -20.94
C LEU A 83 -2.15 -0.15 -19.63
N GLY A 84 -3.41 -0.29 -19.22
CA GLY A 84 -3.77 -1.02 -18.01
C GLY A 84 -2.98 -0.54 -16.77
N SER A 85 -2.44 -1.46 -15.97
CA SER A 85 -1.63 -1.15 -14.77
C SER A 85 -0.21 -0.67 -15.07
N GLN A 86 0.24 -0.66 -16.34
CA GLN A 86 1.56 -0.14 -16.73
C GLN A 86 1.58 1.38 -16.90
N ALA A 87 0.42 2.05 -16.91
CA ALA A 87 0.35 3.52 -16.95
C ALA A 87 1.10 4.18 -15.77
N TYR A 88 1.06 3.55 -14.58
CA TYR A 88 1.76 4.03 -13.38
C TYR A 88 3.28 4.00 -13.51
N THR A 89 3.84 3.14 -14.37
CA THR A 89 5.29 3.03 -14.57
C THR A 89 5.85 4.27 -15.30
N TYR A 90 5.02 4.98 -16.06
CA TYR A 90 5.40 6.19 -16.81
C TYR A 90 5.05 7.51 -16.09
N GLU A 91 4.24 7.46 -15.03
CA GLU A 91 3.83 8.63 -14.25
C GLU A 91 5.01 9.31 -13.55
N GLY A 92 6.11 8.58 -13.31
CA GLY A 92 7.35 9.12 -12.75
C GLY A 92 8.23 9.95 -13.70
N GLN A 93 7.87 10.08 -14.98
CA GLN A 93 8.72 10.77 -15.98
C GLN A 93 8.14 12.06 -16.56
N THR A 94 6.86 12.37 -16.32
CA THR A 94 6.28 13.66 -16.74
C THR A 94 6.12 14.58 -15.54
N SER A 95 7.18 15.32 -15.23
CA SER A 95 7.11 16.52 -14.40
C SER A 95 6.30 17.60 -15.12
N SER A 96 4.96 17.49 -15.11
CA SER A 96 4.05 18.58 -15.47
C SER A 96 2.66 18.26 -14.92
N GLY A 97 2.35 18.91 -13.80
CA GLY A 97 1.18 18.63 -12.98
C GLY A 97 -0.15 19.03 -13.62
N CYS A 98 -1.16 18.21 -13.35
CA CYS A 98 -2.54 18.67 -13.24
C CYS A 98 -3.02 18.42 -11.79
N SER A 99 -2.57 19.29 -10.89
CA SER A 99 -2.81 19.20 -9.44
C SER A 99 -4.15 19.78 -9.01
N PHE A 100 -5.28 19.29 -9.53
CA PHE A 100 -6.59 19.80 -9.06
C PHE A 100 -7.66 18.74 -8.75
N SER A 101 -7.35 17.44 -8.84
CA SER A 101 -8.26 16.38 -8.35
C SER A 101 -7.59 15.28 -7.52
N SER A 102 -6.25 15.22 -7.50
CA SER A 102 -5.50 14.24 -6.70
C SER A 102 -5.46 14.61 -5.21
N SER A 103 -5.38 15.91 -4.87
CA SER A 103 -5.16 16.36 -3.49
C SER A 103 -6.32 16.02 -2.55
N THR A 104 -7.57 16.06 -3.03
CA THR A 104 -8.75 15.75 -2.21
C THR A 104 -8.85 14.26 -1.93
N GLN A 105 -8.57 13.41 -2.91
CA GLN A 105 -8.64 11.96 -2.75
C GLN A 105 -7.49 11.43 -1.90
N GLU A 106 -6.28 11.96 -2.10
CA GLU A 106 -5.09 11.62 -1.30
C GLU A 106 -5.23 12.08 0.16
N SER A 107 -5.86 13.24 0.39
CA SER A 107 -6.20 13.73 1.73
C SER A 107 -7.19 12.80 2.46
N LEU A 108 -8.22 12.31 1.77
CA LEU A 108 -9.21 11.39 2.36
C LEU A 108 -8.59 10.03 2.72
N TYR A 109 -7.75 9.46 1.84
CA TYR A 109 -7.04 8.22 2.16
C TYR A 109 -6.07 8.40 3.33
N THR A 110 -5.33 9.51 3.36
CA THR A 110 -4.40 9.82 4.45
C THR A 110 -5.14 9.95 5.77
N GLN A 111 -6.30 10.63 5.78
CA GLN A 111 -7.14 10.77 6.97
C GLN A 111 -7.69 9.41 7.44
N GLN A 112 -8.14 8.55 6.52
CA GLN A 112 -8.63 7.21 6.86
C GLN A 112 -7.52 6.30 7.42
N ILE A 113 -6.33 6.32 6.82
CA ILE A 113 -5.16 5.56 7.31
C ILE A 113 -4.78 6.05 8.70
N THR A 114 -4.80 7.37 8.94
CA THR A 114 -4.46 7.95 10.25
C THR A 114 -5.47 7.53 11.31
N ALA A 115 -6.77 7.58 10.99
CA ALA A 115 -7.82 7.13 11.90
C ALA A 115 -7.69 5.64 12.25
N LEU A 116 -7.51 4.78 11.25
CA LEU A 116 -7.33 3.34 11.47
C LEU A 116 -6.05 3.02 12.27
N THR A 117 -4.96 3.75 12.03
CA THR A 117 -3.72 3.58 12.79
C THR A 117 -3.93 3.93 14.26
N ALA A 118 -4.63 5.04 14.55
CA ALA A 118 -4.96 5.43 15.91
C ALA A 118 -5.87 4.41 16.62
N GLU A 119 -6.83 3.82 15.91
CA GLU A 119 -7.68 2.75 16.46
C GLU A 119 -6.87 1.50 16.81
N LEU A 120 -5.94 1.08 15.94
CA LEU A 120 -5.06 -0.07 16.21
C LEU A 120 -4.17 0.16 17.44
N GLU A 121 -3.58 1.35 17.57
CA GLU A 121 -2.78 1.71 18.75
C GLU A 121 -3.63 1.71 20.02
N GLN A 122 -4.86 2.21 19.95
CA GLN A 122 -5.78 2.21 21.09
C GLN A 122 -6.15 0.78 21.51
N VAL A 123 -6.45 -0.10 20.56
CA VAL A 123 -6.75 -1.51 20.83
C VAL A 123 -5.54 -2.19 21.47
N GLN A 124 -4.33 -1.94 20.94
CA GLN A 124 -3.10 -2.52 21.49
C GLN A 124 -2.84 -2.05 22.93
N LYS A 125 -3.06 -0.76 23.22
CA LYS A 125 -2.95 -0.22 24.57
C LYS A 125 -3.98 -0.85 25.51
N ALA A 126 -5.25 -0.94 25.10
CA ALA A 126 -6.29 -1.57 25.88
C ALA A 126 -5.99 -3.05 26.16
N GLN A 127 -5.39 -3.76 25.20
CA GLN A 127 -4.94 -5.13 25.40
C GLN A 127 -3.82 -5.23 26.45
N ALA A 128 -2.84 -4.32 26.42
CA ALA A 128 -1.77 -4.27 27.42
C ALA A 128 -2.32 -3.92 28.82
N ASP A 129 -3.26 -2.98 28.90
CA ASP A 129 -3.91 -2.60 30.15
C ASP A 129 -4.70 -3.80 30.73
N TRP A 130 -5.43 -4.54 29.90
CA TRP A 130 -6.13 -5.76 30.32
C TRP A 130 -5.17 -6.85 30.82
N GLN A 131 -4.04 -7.05 30.14
CA GLN A 131 -3.02 -7.99 30.59
C GLN A 131 -2.43 -7.60 31.95
N MET A 132 -2.13 -6.30 32.15
CA MET A 132 -1.64 -5.80 33.42
C MET A 132 -2.68 -5.96 34.53
N GLN A 133 -3.95 -5.68 34.25
CA GLN A 133 -5.04 -5.88 35.22
C GLN A 133 -5.16 -7.36 35.63
N MET A 134 -5.06 -8.28 34.69
CA MET A 134 -5.11 -9.71 34.97
C MET A 134 -3.92 -10.19 35.81
N GLN A 135 -2.74 -9.65 35.54
CA GLN A 135 -1.53 -9.93 36.32
C GLN A 135 -1.64 -9.41 37.75
N GLN A 136 -2.11 -8.17 37.93
CA GLN A 136 -2.40 -7.62 39.26
C GLN A 136 -3.44 -8.45 40.01
N GLN A 137 -4.49 -8.92 39.33
CA GLN A 137 -5.51 -9.75 39.96
C GLN A 137 -4.92 -11.09 40.46
N MET A 138 -4.03 -11.71 39.67
CA MET A 138 -3.30 -12.92 40.12
C MET A 138 -2.38 -12.62 41.31
N GLU A 139 -1.65 -11.51 41.31
CA GLU A 139 -0.78 -11.13 42.42
C GLU A 139 -1.57 -10.90 43.71
N ILE A 140 -2.71 -10.22 43.64
CA ILE A 140 -3.61 -10.01 44.79
C ILE A 140 -4.13 -11.35 45.31
N GLN A 141 -4.54 -12.25 44.40
CA GLN A 141 -5.05 -13.57 44.79
C GLN A 141 -3.95 -14.42 45.44
N GLN A 142 -2.72 -14.37 44.91
CA GLN A 142 -1.57 -15.05 45.49
C GLN A 142 -1.20 -14.47 46.86
N GLN A 143 -1.15 -13.14 47.01
CA GLN A 143 -0.90 -12.51 48.31
C GLN A 143 -1.95 -12.90 49.35
N MET A 144 -3.22 -12.94 48.96
CA MET A 144 -4.29 -13.38 49.84
C MET A 144 -4.08 -14.83 50.29
N GLN A 145 -3.69 -15.71 49.37
CA GLN A 145 -3.40 -17.11 49.70
C GLN A 145 -2.19 -17.23 50.64
N ILE A 146 -1.14 -16.45 50.41
CA ILE A 146 0.05 -16.39 51.28
C ILE A 146 -0.36 -15.91 52.68
N GLN A 147 -1.17 -14.85 52.79
CA GLN A 147 -1.65 -14.36 54.08
C GLN A 147 -2.50 -15.41 54.83
N GLN A 148 -3.41 -16.10 54.13
CA GLN A 148 -4.20 -17.17 54.74
C GLN A 148 -3.29 -18.30 55.27
N THR A 149 -2.27 -18.66 54.50
CA THR A 149 -1.31 -19.71 54.87
C THR A 149 -0.49 -19.27 56.08
N GLN A 150 0.03 -18.05 56.09
CA GLN A 150 0.79 -17.50 57.23
C GLN A 150 -0.05 -17.45 58.50
N MET A 151 -1.32 -17.03 58.42
CA MET A 151 -2.22 -17.01 59.57
C MET A 151 -2.44 -18.42 60.15
N LEU A 152 -2.59 -19.42 59.28
CA LEU A 152 -2.73 -20.82 59.69
C LEU A 152 -1.45 -21.33 60.38
N GLU A 153 -0.28 -21.02 59.82
CA GLU A 153 1.01 -21.39 60.41
C GLU A 153 1.24 -20.73 61.78
N GLU A 154 0.86 -19.46 61.95
CA GLU A 154 0.95 -18.78 63.25
C GLU A 154 0.02 -19.41 64.29
N MET A 155 -1.22 -19.75 63.93
CA MET A 155 -2.13 -20.48 64.82
C MET A 155 -1.56 -21.84 65.23
N GLN A 156 -0.91 -22.55 64.30
CA GLN A 156 -0.25 -23.82 64.61
C GLN A 156 0.94 -23.62 65.56
N ARG A 157 1.80 -22.63 65.32
CA ARG A 157 2.90 -22.28 66.21
C ARG A 157 2.42 -21.93 67.62
N MET A 158 1.38 -21.11 67.75
CA MET A 158 0.81 -20.76 69.06
C MET A 158 0.27 -21.99 69.79
N ARG A 159 -0.40 -22.91 69.08
CA ARG A 159 -0.89 -24.17 69.66
C ARG A 159 0.27 -25.03 70.19
N GLU A 160 1.36 -25.15 69.44
CA GLU A 160 2.53 -25.93 69.83
C GLU A 160 3.24 -25.36 71.06
N GLN A 161 3.41 -24.02 71.12
CA GLN A 161 3.98 -23.35 72.29
C GLN A 161 3.15 -23.60 73.56
N MET A 162 1.84 -23.41 73.48
CA MET A 162 0.90 -23.67 74.58
C MET A 162 0.87 -25.15 75.00
N SER A 163 1.18 -26.08 74.09
CA SER A 163 1.32 -27.50 74.40
C SER A 163 2.65 -27.82 75.08
N SER A 164 3.74 -27.16 74.71
CA SER A 164 5.06 -27.39 75.31
C SER A 164 5.16 -26.82 76.73
N GLU A 165 4.57 -25.65 77.00
CA GLU A 165 4.56 -25.03 78.33
C GLU A 165 3.74 -25.82 79.35
N LYS A 166 2.65 -26.47 78.91
CA LYS A 166 1.88 -27.38 79.78
C LYS A 166 2.61 -28.67 80.12
N SER A 167 3.53 -29.12 79.26
CA SER A 167 4.30 -30.36 79.49
C SER A 167 5.55 -30.15 80.35
N THR A 168 6.02 -28.92 80.52
CA THR A 168 7.16 -28.57 81.39
C THR A 168 6.74 -28.14 82.78
N ALA A 169 5.45 -27.80 82.98
CA ALA A 169 4.87 -27.40 84.27
C ALA A 169 4.20 -28.55 85.06
N ALA A 170 4.15 -29.76 84.51
CA ALA A 170 3.60 -30.98 85.12
C ALA A 170 4.71 -31.95 85.49
#